data_AF-A0A9E2PVS2-F1
#
_entry.id   AF-A0A9E2PVS2-F1
#
_cell.length_a   1.000
_cell.length_b   1.000
_cell.length_c   1.000
_cell.angle_alpha   90.00
_cell.angle_beta   90.00
_cell.angle_gamma   90.00
#
_symmetry.space_group_name_H-M   'P 1'
#
loop_
_entity.id
_entity.type
_entity.pdbx_description
1 polymer ?
#
loop_
_entity_poly.entity_id
_entity_poly.type
_entity_poly.pdbx_seq_one_letter_code
_entity_poly.pdbx_strand_id
1 'polypeptide(L)'
;MRKGLGGNMSAKRIIITIPDEEKIWLDAYTKVNKISLAEAVCQGIGLLKKGQRQKTYQKLVEITCGIWKKGNGMAYQQEMRSEWE
;
A
#
# COMPACT_ATOMS: atom_id res chain seq x y z
N MET A 1 13.65 -11.83 -32.19
CA MET A 1 12.25 -11.38 -32.03
C MET A 1 11.79 -11.70 -30.60
N ARG A 2 11.66 -10.70 -29.71
CA ARG A 2 11.12 -10.90 -28.36
C ARG A 2 9.63 -10.54 -28.36
N LYS A 3 8.77 -11.53 -28.08
CA LYS A 3 7.34 -11.34 -27.84
C LYS A 3 7.16 -10.52 -26.55
N GLY A 4 6.61 -9.32 -26.66
CA GLY A 4 6.16 -8.53 -25.51
C GLY A 4 4.73 -8.91 -25.16
N LEU A 5 4.55 -9.46 -23.95
CA LEU A 5 3.26 -9.72 -23.32
C LEU A 5 2.51 -8.39 -23.09
N GLY A 6 1.66 -8.00 -24.02
CA GLY A 6 0.76 -6.86 -23.88
C GLY A 6 -0.49 -7.22 -23.09
N GLY A 7 -0.36 -7.38 -21.78
CA GLY A 7 -1.51 -7.34 -20.88
C GLY A 7 -2.07 -5.93 -20.89
N ASN A 8 -3.31 -5.77 -21.37
CA ASN A 8 -3.97 -4.47 -21.45
C ASN A 8 -4.31 -3.97 -20.03
N MET A 9 -3.40 -3.24 -19.39
CA MET A 9 -3.70 -2.53 -18.14
C MET A 9 -4.70 -1.42 -18.46
N SER A 10 -5.94 -1.55 -17.97
CA SER A 10 -6.92 -0.47 -18.01
C SER A 10 -6.36 0.76 -17.30
N ALA A 11 -5.90 1.74 -18.08
CA ALA A 11 -5.37 3.00 -17.58
C ALA A 11 -6.42 4.10 -17.80
N LYS A 12 -6.73 4.87 -16.75
CA LYS A 12 -7.59 6.05 -16.84
C LYS A 12 -6.72 7.30 -16.89
N ARG A 13 -7.01 8.19 -17.84
CA ARG A 13 -6.34 9.49 -17.94
C ARG A 13 -6.90 10.42 -16.86
N ILE A 14 -6.01 11.10 -16.15
CA ILE A 14 -6.35 12.13 -15.18
C ILE A 14 -5.62 13.43 -15.53
N ILE A 15 -6.25 14.56 -15.21
CA ILE A 15 -5.63 15.89 -15.24
C ILE A 15 -5.60 16.35 -13.80
N ILE A 16 -4.43 16.80 -13.35
CA ILE A 16 -4.21 17.28 -11.99
C ILE A 16 -3.56 18.66 -12.05
N THR A 17 -3.94 19.52 -11.12
CA THR A 17 -3.31 20.82 -10.90
C THR A 17 -2.54 20.73 -9.59
N ILE A 18 -1.26 21.11 -9.62
CA ILE A 18 -0.38 21.18 -8.46
C ILE A 18 0.28 22.56 -8.46
N PRO A 19 0.79 23.04 -7.31
CA PRO A 19 1.52 24.30 -7.30
C PRO A 19 2.83 24.18 -8.07
N ASP A 20 3.33 25.33 -8.54
CA ASP A 20 4.47 25.37 -9.47
C ASP A 20 5.77 24.86 -8.83
N GLU A 21 5.96 25.08 -7.53
CA GLU A 21 7.15 24.64 -6.79
C GLU A 21 7.27 23.10 -6.78
N GLU A 22 6.16 22.41 -6.56
CA GLU A 22 6.05 20.95 -6.57
C GLU A 22 6.26 20.41 -7.98
N LYS A 23 5.77 21.11 -9.00
CA LYS A 23 6.02 20.75 -10.40
C LYS A 23 7.51 20.84 -10.73
N ILE A 24 8.18 21.92 -10.33
CA ILE A 24 9.63 22.11 -10.54
C ILE A 24 10.41 20.99 -9.86
N TRP A 25 10.07 20.68 -8.61
CA TRP A 25 10.70 19.59 -7.87
C TRP A 25 10.47 18.23 -8.56
N LEU A 26 9.25 17.95 -9.02
CA LEU A 26 8.89 16.69 -9.68
C LEU A 26 9.60 16.54 -11.04
N ASP A 27 9.76 17.62 -11.80
CA ASP A 27 10.52 17.64 -13.05
C ASP A 27 12.02 17.38 -12.81
N ALA A 28 12.59 17.91 -11.72
CA ALA A 28 13.96 17.58 -11.33
C ALA A 28 14.10 16.12 -10.91
N TYR A 29 13.16 15.62 -10.10
CA TYR A 29 13.14 14.23 -9.64
C TYR A 29 13.07 13.23 -10.80
N THR A 30 12.19 13.46 -11.77
CA THR A 30 12.03 12.58 -12.94
C THR A 30 13.29 12.53 -13.81
N LYS A 31 13.99 13.65 -13.99
CA LYS A 31 15.26 13.71 -14.73
C LYS A 31 16.35 12.88 -14.06
N VAL A 32 16.49 13.00 -12.74
CA VAL A 32 17.49 12.25 -11.96
C VAL A 32 17.19 10.74 -12.00
N ASN A 33 15.92 10.38 -11.84
CA ASN A 33 15.49 8.98 -11.74
C ASN A 33 15.19 8.33 -13.10
N LYS A 34 15.24 9.08 -14.21
CA LYS A 34 14.98 8.62 -15.58
C LYS A 34 13.61 7.92 -15.73
N ILE A 35 12.59 8.45 -15.06
CA ILE A 35 11.20 7.97 -15.14
C ILE A 35 10.27 9.05 -15.66
N SER A 36 9.09 8.67 -16.14
CA SER A 36 8.08 9.64 -16.56
C SER A 36 7.42 10.33 -15.35
N LEU A 37 6.89 11.53 -15.57
CA LEU A 37 6.12 12.27 -14.56
C LEU A 37 4.94 11.44 -14.03
N ALA A 38 4.22 10.76 -14.93
CA ALA A 38 3.09 9.90 -14.58
C ALA A 38 3.53 8.73 -13.70
N GLU A 39 4.68 8.12 -14.01
CA GLU A 39 5.23 7.02 -13.22
C GLU A 39 5.65 7.50 -11.81
N ALA A 40 6.28 8.66 -11.70
CA ALA A 40 6.62 9.25 -10.40
C ALA A 40 5.38 9.49 -9.53
N VAL A 41 4.30 10.02 -10.12
CA VAL A 41 3.01 10.22 -9.44
C VAL A 41 2.40 8.87 -9.02
N CYS A 42 2.38 7.88 -9.90
CA CYS A 42 1.87 6.54 -9.60
C CYS A 42 2.66 5.85 -8.47
N GLN A 43 3.98 5.96 -8.46
CA GLN A 43 4.83 5.45 -7.38
C GLN A 43 4.53 6.17 -6.05
N GLY A 44 4.37 7.50 -6.08
CA GLY A 44 3.95 8.28 -4.91
C GLY A 44 2.61 7.80 -4.34
N ILE A 45 1.60 7.57 -5.21
CA ILE A 45 0.30 7.00 -4.81
C ILE A 45 0.49 5.60 -4.19
N GLY A 46 1.37 4.77 -4.76
CA GLY A 46 1.70 3.45 -4.24
C GLY A 46 2.29 3.51 -2.82
N LEU A 47 3.21 4.44 -2.58
CA LEU A 47 3.81 4.68 -1.26
C LEU A 47 2.77 5.14 -0.25
N LEU A 48 1.91 6.09 -0.63
CA LEU A 48 0.79 6.56 0.22
C LEU A 48 -0.16 5.41 0.59
N LYS A 49 -0.51 4.54 -0.36
CA LYS A 49 -1.34 3.36 -0.11
C LYS A 49 -0.68 2.38 0.86
N LYS A 50 0.63 2.14 0.72
CA LYS A 50 1.37 1.27 1.65
C LYS A 50 1.37 1.84 3.07
N GLY A 51 1.63 3.14 3.22
CA GLY A 51 1.58 3.83 4.52
C GLY A 51 0.19 3.80 5.16
N GLN A 52 -0.88 3.97 4.38
CA GLN A 52 -2.25 3.86 4.89
C GLN A 52 -2.61 2.44 5.34
N ARG A 53 -2.21 1.40 4.59
CA ARG A 53 -2.48 0.01 4.99
C ARG A 53 -1.87 -0.34 6.34
N GLN A 54 -0.66 0.15 6.63
CA GLN A 54 -0.03 -0.03 7.93
C GLN A 54 -0.82 0.68 9.04
N LYS A 55 -1.27 1.91 8.81
CA LYS A 55 -2.12 2.64 9.77
C LYS A 55 -3.47 1.97 10.00
N THR A 56 -4.12 1.44 8.95
CA THR A 56 -5.37 0.69 9.08
C THR A 56 -5.16 -0.60 9.86
N TYR A 57 -4.08 -1.34 9.58
CA TYR A 57 -3.74 -2.55 10.33
C TYR A 57 -3.47 -2.23 11.81
N GLN A 58 -2.66 -1.23 12.11
CA GLN A 58 -2.41 -0.78 13.49
C GLN A 58 -3.70 -0.37 14.19
N LYS A 59 -4.56 0.41 13.52
CA LYS A 59 -5.86 0.80 14.06
C LYS A 59 -6.79 -0.40 14.29
N LEU A 60 -6.77 -1.40 13.41
CA LEU A 60 -7.52 -2.64 13.61
C LEU A 60 -6.97 -3.44 14.79
N VAL A 61 -5.64 -3.56 14.93
CA VAL A 61 -5.01 -4.19 16.09
C VAL A 61 -5.35 -3.43 17.38
N GLU A 62 -5.32 -2.10 17.40
CA GLU A 62 -5.72 -1.28 18.55
C GLU A 62 -7.20 -1.46 18.89
N ILE A 63 -8.09 -1.48 17.90
CA ILE A 63 -9.53 -1.71 18.11
C ILE A 63 -9.80 -3.15 18.59
N THR A 64 -9.01 -4.12 18.11
CA THR A 64 -9.19 -5.54 18.44
C THR A 64 -8.41 -5.98 19.66
N CYS A 65 -7.42 -5.21 20.11
CA CYS A 65 -6.68 -5.47 21.33
C CYS A 65 -7.64 -5.32 22.51
N GLY A 66 -7.81 -6.39 23.30
CA GLY A 66 -8.76 -6.40 24.41
C GLY A 66 -10.20 -6.76 24.05
N ILE A 67 -10.55 -7.08 22.79
CA ILE A 67 -11.86 -7.71 22.48
C ILE A 67 -11.94 -9.11 23.10
N TRP A 68 -10.79 -9.76 23.31
CA TRP A 68 -10.73 -11.05 23.98
C TRP A 68 -10.95 -10.90 25.49
N LYS A 69 -12.22 -11.06 25.91
CA LYS A 69 -12.66 -10.98 27.31
C LYS A 69 -12.65 -12.33 28.06
N LYS A 70 -12.24 -13.42 27.41
CA LYS A 70 -12.33 -14.80 27.92
C LYS A 70 -11.06 -15.30 28.65
N GLY A 71 -10.15 -14.42 29.06
CA GLY A 71 -8.92 -14.80 29.77
C GLY A 71 -7.75 -15.08 28.82
N ASN A 72 -6.89 -16.05 29.11
CA ASN A 72 -5.66 -16.30 28.35
C ASN A 72 -5.95 -16.86 26.94
N GLY A 73 -5.87 -16.00 25.92
CA GLY A 73 -6.12 -16.38 24.52
C GLY A 73 -5.16 -17.43 23.95
N MET A 74 -3.94 -17.54 24.48
CA MET A 74 -2.97 -18.57 24.07
C MET A 74 -3.37 -19.96 24.56
N ALA A 75 -3.86 -20.06 25.81
CA ALA A 75 -4.34 -21.32 26.36
C ALA A 75 -5.53 -21.87 25.55
N TYR A 76 -6.46 -20.98 25.20
CA TYR A 76 -7.61 -21.33 24.35
C TYR A 76 -7.19 -21.81 22.95
N GLN A 77 -6.20 -21.14 22.33
CA GLN A 77 -5.67 -21.56 21.03
C GLN A 77 -4.94 -22.90 21.08
N GLN A 78 -4.24 -23.19 22.17
CA GLN A 78 -3.57 -24.48 22.38
C GLN A 78 -4.60 -25.60 22.58
N GLU A 79 -5.60 -25.40 23.43
CA GLU A 79 -6.69 -26.35 23.67
C GLU A 79 -7.45 -26.69 22.39
N MET A 80 -7.88 -25.69 21.62
CA MET A 80 -8.56 -25.88 20.34
C MET A 80 -7.69 -26.61 19.30
N ARG A 81 -6.36 -26.45 19.34
CA ARG A 81 -5.45 -27.11 18.40
C ARG A 81 -5.18 -28.55 18.79
N SER A 82 -5.21 -28.88 20.08
CA SER A 82 -5.11 -30.23 20.60
C SER A 82 -6.31 -31.11 20.24
N GLU A 83 -7.46 -30.54 19.89
CA GLU A 83 -8.64 -31.29 19.41
C GLU A 83 -8.48 -31.86 17.99
N TRP A 84 -7.43 -31.46 17.27
CA TRP A 84 -7.15 -31.89 15.89
C TRP A 84 -5.97 -32.87 15.78
N GLU A 85 -5.36 -33.24 16.92
CA GLU A 85 -4.41 -34.36 17.05
C GLU A 85 -5.11 -35.61 17.60
#